data_AF-A0A2V7YKM6-F1
#
_entry.id   AF-A0A2V7YKM6-F1
#
_cell.length_a   1.000
_cell.length_b   1.000
_cell.length_c   1.000
_cell.angle_alpha   90.00
_cell.angle_beta   90.00
_cell.angle_gamma   90.00
#
_symmetry.space_group_name_H-M   'P 1'
#
loop_
_entity.id
_entity.type
_entity.pdbx_description
1 polymer ?
#
loop_
_entity_poly.entity_id
_entity_poly.type
_entity_poly.pdbx_seq_one_letter_code
_entity_poly.pdbx_strand_id
1 'polypeptide(L)'
;MNVDYENLERDLSTGMFREMLKEELIGGFRQIQTAGERLPLASHYASQIAEIVSRGASGPLRPEVAFELYQEILDAVESARATVLGEERAQ
;
A
#
# COMPACT_ATOMS: atom_id res chain seq x y z
N MET A 1 -2.87 -5.61 8.12
CA MET A 1 -4.05 -4.79 7.76
C MET A 1 -5.26 -5.67 7.44
N ASN A 2 -6.41 -5.41 8.07
CA ASN A 2 -7.70 -5.94 7.61
C ASN A 2 -8.41 -4.85 6.81
N VAL A 3 -8.85 -5.15 5.59
CA VAL A 3 -9.56 -4.19 4.72
C VAL A 3 -11.04 -4.22 5.07
N ASP A 4 -11.60 -3.05 5.38
CA ASP A 4 -13.04 -2.87 5.57
C ASP A 4 -13.71 -2.62 4.20
N TYR A 5 -14.14 -3.71 3.56
CA TYR A 5 -14.77 -3.64 2.24
C TYR A 5 -16.10 -2.91 2.24
N GLU A 6 -16.81 -2.82 3.37
CA GLU A 6 -18.07 -2.09 3.47
C GLU A 6 -17.83 -0.56 3.42
N ASN A 7 -16.67 -0.12 3.89
CA ASN A 7 -16.31 1.29 3.97
C ASN A 7 -15.18 1.71 3.02
N LEU A 8 -14.72 0.80 2.15
CA LEU A 8 -13.55 1.00 1.30
C LEU A 8 -13.58 2.32 0.50
N GLU A 9 -14.70 2.65 -0.16
CA GLU A 9 -14.80 3.90 -0.94
C GLU A 9 -14.65 5.16 -0.06
N ARG A 10 -15.18 5.13 1.16
CA ARG A 10 -15.00 6.23 2.12
C ARG A 10 -13.55 6.31 2.57
N ASP A 11 -12.93 5.17 2.83
CA ASP A 11 -11.55 5.12 3.31
C ASP A 11 -10.55 5.56 2.22
N LEU A 12 -10.85 5.27 0.95
CA LEU A 12 -10.12 5.79 -0.21
C LEU A 12 -10.27 7.32 -0.33
N SER A 13 -11.50 7.82 -0.31
CA SER A 13 -11.76 9.27 -0.47
C SER A 13 -11.22 10.12 0.68
N THR A 14 -11.10 9.56 1.88
CA THR A 14 -10.53 10.23 3.06
C THR A 14 -9.02 10.07 3.20
N GLY A 15 -8.40 9.22 2.37
CA GLY A 15 -6.98 8.87 2.47
C GLY A 15 -6.63 7.95 3.65
N MET A 16 -7.64 7.47 4.39
CA MET A 16 -7.44 6.60 5.55
C MET A 16 -6.84 5.25 5.14
N PHE A 17 -7.25 4.74 3.98
CA PHE A 17 -6.71 3.51 3.43
C PHE A 17 -5.19 3.62 3.19
N ARG A 18 -4.73 4.67 2.49
CA ARG A 18 -3.29 4.92 2.27
C ARG A 18 -2.51 4.99 3.57
N GLU A 19 -3.01 5.74 4.55
CA GLU A 19 -2.28 5.94 5.81
C GLU A 19 -2.12 4.62 6.58
N MET A 20 -3.19 3.83 6.70
CA MET A 20 -3.12 2.52 7.34
C MET A 20 -2.18 1.56 6.62
N LEU A 21 -2.25 1.52 5.29
CA LEU A 21 -1.39 0.66 4.49
C LEU A 21 0.08 1.08 4.61
N LYS A 22 0.38 2.39 4.57
CA LYS A 22 1.73 2.94 4.71
C LYS A 22 2.39 2.50 6.01
N GLU A 23 1.70 2.61 7.14
CA GLU A 23 2.25 2.20 8.45
C GLU A 23 2.62 0.72 8.49
N GLU A 24 1.76 -0.15 7.95
CA GLU A 24 2.02 -1.58 7.85
C GLU A 24 3.20 -1.88 6.92
N LEU A 25 3.27 -1.17 5.78
CA LEU A 25 4.34 -1.32 4.80
C LEU A 25 5.70 -0.87 5.34
N ILE A 26 5.76 0.19 6.15
CA ILE A 26 7.00 0.63 6.81
C ILE A 26 7.56 -0.52 7.65
N GLY A 27 6.71 -1.18 8.44
CA GLY A 27 7.12 -2.34 9.24
C GLY A 27 7.71 -3.47 8.39
N GLY A 28 7.02 -3.85 7.31
CA GLY A 28 7.49 -4.89 6.40
C GLY A 28 8.78 -4.51 5.64
N PHE A 29 8.86 -3.29 5.12
CA PHE A 29 10.04 -2.81 4.39
C PHE A 29 11.28 -2.70 5.27
N ARG A 30 11.14 -2.30 6.55
CA ARG A 30 12.28 -2.34 7.49
C ARG A 30 12.80 -3.75 7.70
N GLN A 31 11.93 -4.76 7.76
CA GLN A 31 12.35 -6.17 7.88
C GLN A 31 13.13 -6.61 6.63
N ILE A 32 12.62 -6.31 5.43
CA ILE A 32 13.31 -6.61 4.16
C ILE A 32 14.69 -5.94 4.11
N GLN A 33 14.76 -4.65 4.44
CA GLN A 33 16.02 -3.89 4.43
C GLN A 33 17.01 -4.42 5.46
N THR A 34 16.55 -4.74 6.68
CA THR A 34 17.39 -5.31 7.75
C THR A 34 17.94 -6.68 7.37
N ALA A 35 17.21 -7.45 6.55
CA ALA A 35 17.69 -8.71 5.97
C ALA A 35 18.74 -8.53 4.86
N GLY A 36 19.08 -7.29 4.48
CA GLY A 36 20.01 -6.97 3.40
C GLY A 36 19.40 -7.11 2.00
N GLU A 37 18.07 -7.22 1.91
CA GLU A 37 17.36 -7.35 0.64
C GLU A 37 16.95 -5.99 0.07
N ARG A 38 16.82 -5.93 -1.25
CA ARG A 38 16.38 -4.72 -1.94
C ARG A 38 14.86 -4.57 -1.86
N LEU A 39 14.38 -3.39 -1.47
CA LEU A 39 12.96 -3.07 -1.50
C LEU A 39 12.37 -3.23 -2.92
N PRO A 40 11.15 -3.79 -3.05
CA PRO A 40 10.51 -4.01 -4.34
C PRO A 40 10.25 -2.69 -5.09
N LEU A 41 10.04 -2.78 -6.41
CA LEU A 41 9.58 -1.64 -7.20
C LEU A 41 8.17 -1.24 -6.77
N ALA A 42 7.94 0.06 -6.56
CA ALA A 42 6.69 0.56 -6.00
C ALA A 42 5.47 0.15 -6.84
N SER A 43 5.51 0.40 -8.15
CA SER A 43 4.41 0.07 -9.07
C SER A 43 4.10 -1.42 -9.11
N HIS A 44 5.12 -2.28 -9.11
CA HIS A 44 4.93 -3.73 -9.12
C HIS A 44 4.25 -4.20 -7.82
N TYR A 45 4.75 -3.73 -6.67
CA TYR A 45 4.20 -4.12 -5.38
C TYR A 45 2.78 -3.56 -5.18
N ALA A 46 2.54 -2.32 -5.62
CA ALA A 46 1.22 -1.73 -5.63
C ALA A 46 0.22 -2.52 -6.46
N SER A 47 0.60 -2.98 -7.66
CA SER A 47 -0.27 -3.84 -8.48
C SER A 47 -0.61 -5.16 -7.78
N GLN A 48 0.34 -5.78 -7.10
CA GLN A 48 0.10 -7.02 -6.35
C GLN A 48 -0.87 -6.81 -5.18
N ILE A 49 -0.69 -5.73 -4.41
CA ILE A 49 -1.61 -5.39 -3.32
C ILE A 49 -3.00 -5.08 -3.88
N ALA A 50 -3.09 -4.28 -4.94
CA ALA A 50 -4.36 -3.92 -5.56
C ALA A 50 -5.12 -5.16 -6.05
N GLU A 51 -4.42 -6.14 -6.61
CA GLU A 51 -5.00 -7.42 -7.00
C GLU A 51 -5.54 -8.20 -5.80
N ILE A 52 -4.76 -8.30 -4.71
CA ILE A 52 -5.17 -8.99 -3.48
C ILE A 52 -6.42 -8.35 -2.88
N VAL A 53 -6.42 -7.02 -2.74
CA VAL A 53 -7.56 -6.27 -2.20
C VAL A 53 -8.77 -6.41 -3.13
N SER A 54 -8.60 -6.29 -4.44
CA SER A 54 -9.71 -6.44 -5.40
C SER A 54 -10.34 -7.84 -5.36
N ARG A 55 -9.54 -8.89 -5.15
CA ARG A 55 -10.03 -10.27 -5.02
C ARG A 55 -10.80 -10.52 -3.71
N GLY A 56 -10.55 -9.72 -2.67
CA GLY A 56 -11.24 -9.84 -1.39
C GLY A 56 -12.63 -9.18 -1.36
N ALA A 57 -12.94 -8.32 -2.34
CA ALA A 57 -14.26 -7.72 -2.48
C ALA A 57 -15.31 -8.78 -2.90
N SER A 58 -16.57 -8.58 -2.52
CA SER A 58 -17.69 -9.50 -2.82
C SER A 58 -18.06 -9.58 -4.31
N GLY A 59 -17.46 -8.72 -5.15
CA GLY A 59 -17.62 -8.68 -6.59
C GLY A 59 -16.60 -7.71 -7.21
N PRO A 60 -16.55 -7.61 -8.56
CA PRO A 60 -15.66 -6.68 -9.22
C PRO A 60 -15.90 -5.24 -8.74
N LEU A 61 -14.82 -4.57 -8.36
CA LEU A 61 -14.88 -3.14 -8.03
C LEU A 61 -15.28 -2.33 -9.28
N ARG A 62 -15.99 -1.23 -9.06
CA ARG A 62 -16.25 -0.27 -10.14
C ARG A 62 -14.92 0.29 -10.66
N PRO A 63 -14.78 0.58 -11.97
CA PRO A 63 -13.51 1.03 -12.54
C PRO A 63 -12.90 2.24 -11.82
N GLU A 64 -13.72 3.18 -11.38
CA GLU A 64 -13.30 4.39 -10.67
C GLU A 64 -12.70 4.04 -9.30
N VAL A 65 -13.36 3.14 -8.56
CA VAL A 65 -12.90 2.66 -7.26
C VAL A 65 -11.62 1.83 -7.40
N ALA A 66 -11.52 1.00 -8.44
CA ALA A 66 -10.31 0.22 -8.72
C ALA A 66 -9.12 1.13 -9.07
N PHE A 67 -9.36 2.21 -9.81
CA PHE A 67 -8.34 3.21 -10.13
C PHE A 67 -7.88 3.97 -8.87
N GLU A 68 -8.82 4.49 -8.08
CA GLU A 68 -8.53 5.19 -6.82
C GLU A 68 -7.79 4.29 -5.83
N LEU A 69 -8.23 3.04 -5.69
CA LEU A 69 -7.56 2.03 -4.88
C LEU A 69 -6.10 1.85 -5.31
N TYR A 70 -5.85 1.72 -6.61
CA TYR A 70 -4.48 1.59 -7.10
C TYR A 70 -3.63 2.84 -6.79
N GLN A 71 -4.17 4.05 -6.97
CA GLN A 71 -3.45 5.29 -6.67
C GLN A 71 -3.10 5.40 -5.18
N GLU A 72 -4.07 5.16 -4.29
CA GLU A 72 -3.85 5.19 -2.84
C GLU A 72 -2.81 4.15 -2.39
N ILE A 73 -2.84 2.95 -2.98
CA ILE A 73 -1.82 1.91 -2.73
C ILE A 73 -0.45 2.37 -3.23
N LEU A 74 -0.36 2.90 -4.44
CA LEU A 74 0.90 3.35 -5.01
C LEU A 74 1.54 4.43 -4.14
N ASP A 75 0.77 5.43 -3.73
CA ASP A 75 1.21 6.50 -2.85
C ASP A 75 1.67 5.96 -1.49
N ALA A 76 0.94 5.00 -0.91
CA ALA A 76 1.33 4.34 0.35
C ALA A 76 2.68 3.64 0.21
N VAL A 77 2.86 2.87 -0.87
CA VAL A 77 4.09 2.12 -1.15
C VAL A 77 5.26 3.08 -1.38
N GLU A 78 5.10 4.12 -2.18
CA GLU A 78 6.15 5.10 -2.44
C GLU A 78 6.56 5.83 -1.16
N SER A 79 5.59 6.26 -0.36
CA SER A 79 5.81 6.95 0.91
C SER A 79 6.52 6.06 1.94
N ALA A 80 6.09 4.81 2.07
CA ALA A 80 6.73 3.83 2.96
C ALA A 80 8.17 3.54 2.52
N ARG A 81 8.41 3.34 1.22
CA ARG A 81 9.77 3.15 0.69
C ARG A 81 10.66 4.36 0.95
N ALA A 82 10.17 5.57 0.69
CA ALA A 82 10.93 6.80 0.91
C ALA A 82 11.31 6.97 2.40
N THR A 83 10.39 6.62 3.31
CA THR A 83 10.64 6.65 4.75
C THR A 83 11.79 5.72 5.13
N VAL A 84 11.70 4.44 4.76
CA VAL A 84 12.69 3.41 5.12
C VAL A 84 14.05 3.65 4.46
N LEU A 85 14.08 4.08 3.20
CA LEU A 85 15.33 4.43 2.51
C LEU A 85 15.96 5.72 3.05
N GLY A 86 15.16 6.62 3.62
CA GLY A 86 15.64 7.83 4.30
C GLY A 86 16.34 7.52 5.62
N GLU A 87 15.87 6.50 6.35
CA GLU A 87 16.47 6.03 7.61
C GLU A 87 17.90 5.52 7.41
N GLU A 88 18.18 4.83 6.29
CA GLU A 88 19.51 4.32 5.95
C GLU A 88 20.57 5.41 5.78
N ARG A 89 20.17 6.60 5.33
CA ARG A 89 21.10 7.74 5.15
C ARG A 89 21.45 8.45 6.46
N ALA A 90 20.69 8.22 7.51
CA ALA A 90 20.88 8.86 8.81
C ALA A 90 21.69 8.01 9.80
N GLN A 91 22.02 6.77 9.44
CA GLN A 91 22.86 5.83 10.20
C GLN A 91 24.29 5.79 9.64
#